data_AF-A0AAN7ULY7-F1
#
_entry.id   AF-A0AAN7ULY7-F1
#
_cell.length_a   1.000
_cell.length_b   1.000
_cell.length_c   1.000
_cell.angle_alpha   90.00
_cell.angle_beta   90.00
_cell.angle_gamma   90.00
#
_symmetry.space_group_name_H-M   'P 1'
#
loop_
_entity.id
_entity.type
_entity.pdbx_description
1 polymer ?
#
loop_
_entity_poly.entity_id
_entity_poly.type
_entity_poly.pdbx_seq_one_letter_code
_entity_poly.pdbx_strand_id
1 'polypeptide(L)'
;MFASCCTNHCGSRKMTSTCCREKFVEGTWQDFWGVRFKWSSNHLTPEQLEPLIYSYDKAATDAVDRLHEIASPQDTKPSSTDEDTEEAVKTNGEKKRRWDMYGLMQEYASKDEAIRKLWDEIHMIPEWVDWDQIERGQKIFFRYGGPAISTLTFLSLLGGMGSSRTVETLDRTGGFDVKVVRRRLLETTQHTLNVHRDLKSIQPGGDGFVDSVRVRLLHSAIRRRILQMASQRPGYYDISKYGIPINDLDSIGTINTFSATVIWIGLPRQGIYMYRQEILDYLALWRYIAHLMGTPHDWMATPESARSTMESLVVSEIRPSKASANLANNIITGLERRPPTYASREFMCAQAYWLNGRDLAASLEIERPSAYYSALVFGQCLFFATLSYINRSFSWLDERNINIVRKIFYTLLLEDKSKGGLGYVSRFSFKYIPAFDKMSTERGVATAESGFGLRRPGIERTALLSLVSFLVLAGVCSWYAYKMLNWVFGYLL
;
A
#
# COMPACT_ATOMS: atom_id res chain seq x y z
N MET A 1 -41.73 20.03 8.38
CA MET A 1 -40.89 21.15 7.95
C MET A 1 -39.61 21.15 8.80
N PHE A 2 -38.76 20.11 8.67
CA PHE A 2 -37.41 20.05 9.25
C PHE A 2 -36.66 18.96 8.48
N ALA A 3 -36.08 19.36 7.35
CA ALA A 3 -35.13 18.60 6.56
C ALA A 3 -34.37 19.64 5.71
N SER A 4 -33.15 19.99 6.14
CA SER A 4 -32.08 20.63 5.33
C SER A 4 -31.17 21.44 6.25
N CYS A 5 -30.17 20.78 6.84
CA CYS A 5 -28.91 21.42 7.24
C CYS A 5 -27.94 20.32 7.68
N CYS A 6 -27.19 19.77 6.72
CA CYS A 6 -25.84 19.18 6.91
C CYS A 6 -25.42 18.37 5.67
N THR A 7 -25.55 18.97 4.48
CA THR A 7 -24.84 18.50 3.30
C THR A 7 -24.41 19.72 2.53
N ASN A 8 -23.10 19.85 2.35
CA ASN A 8 -22.36 20.88 1.61
C ASN A 8 -21.81 22.03 2.47
N HIS A 9 -20.51 22.26 2.30
CA HIS A 9 -19.64 23.30 2.87
C HIS A 9 -19.03 23.03 4.25
N CYS A 10 -17.95 22.24 4.28
CA CYS A 10 -16.88 22.46 5.26
C CYS A 10 -15.51 22.04 4.71
N GLY A 11 -15.10 22.67 3.61
CA GLY A 11 -13.68 22.85 3.34
C GLY A 11 -13.25 24.18 3.96
N SER A 12 -12.25 24.17 4.85
CA SER A 12 -11.43 25.33 5.30
C SER A 12 -11.75 26.13 6.58
N ARG A 13 -12.71 25.79 7.46
CA ARG A 13 -12.82 26.49 8.77
C ARG A 13 -12.36 25.64 9.95
N LYS A 14 -11.46 26.23 10.76
CA LYS A 14 -10.95 25.72 12.04
C LYS A 14 -12.06 25.05 12.83
N MET A 15 -11.90 23.75 13.09
CA MET A 15 -12.80 22.97 13.95
C MET A 15 -12.67 23.49 15.39
N THR A 16 -13.76 24.04 15.93
CA THR A 16 -13.92 24.25 17.37
C THR A 16 -14.64 23.05 17.98
N SER A 17 -14.22 22.64 19.17
CA SER A 17 -14.47 21.34 19.81
C SER A 17 -15.94 21.00 20.12
N THR A 18 -16.87 21.94 20.02
CA THR A 18 -18.26 21.73 20.47
C THR A 18 -19.18 21.12 19.40
N CYS A 19 -18.83 21.17 18.11
CA CYS A 19 -19.68 20.68 17.01
C CYS A 19 -19.45 19.18 16.66
N CYS A 20 -18.41 18.53 17.21
CA CYS A 20 -18.05 17.14 16.86
C CYS A 20 -18.86 16.06 17.61
N ARG A 21 -19.47 16.35 18.77
CA ARG A 21 -20.11 15.31 19.60
C ARG A 21 -21.38 14.70 19.00
N GLU A 22 -22.04 15.38 18.05
CA GLU A 22 -23.29 14.89 17.44
C GLU A 22 -23.07 13.95 16.23
N LYS A 23 -21.82 13.72 15.78
CA LYS A 23 -21.58 13.02 14.50
C LYS A 23 -21.55 11.49 14.57
N PHE A 24 -21.20 10.92 15.71
CA PHE A 24 -20.93 9.47 15.83
C PHE A 24 -21.90 8.81 16.81
N VAL A 25 -23.17 8.75 16.42
CA VAL A 25 -24.20 8.04 17.18
C VAL A 25 -24.25 6.58 16.74
N GLU A 26 -24.20 5.65 17.69
CA GLU A 26 -24.28 4.22 17.40
C GLU A 26 -25.54 3.89 16.58
N GLY A 27 -25.34 3.08 15.55
CA GLY A 27 -26.39 2.67 14.64
C GLY A 27 -26.74 3.66 13.52
N THR A 28 -26.08 4.82 13.45
CA THR A 28 -26.25 5.75 12.32
C THR A 28 -25.38 5.36 11.13
N TRP A 29 -25.88 5.66 9.92
CA TRP A 29 -25.11 5.48 8.69
C TRP A 29 -24.12 6.63 8.52
N GLN A 30 -22.89 6.27 8.16
CA GLN A 30 -21.80 7.17 7.86
C GLN A 30 -21.38 6.97 6.40
N ASP A 31 -21.01 8.04 5.72
CA ASP A 31 -20.54 8.02 4.32
C ASP A 31 -19.34 8.95 4.20
N PHE A 32 -18.15 8.35 4.13
CA PHE A 32 -16.89 9.07 4.03
C PHE A 32 -16.11 8.54 2.82
N TRP A 33 -15.77 9.43 1.89
CA TRP A 33 -14.96 9.11 0.72
C TRP A 33 -15.48 7.91 -0.10
N GLY A 34 -16.81 7.77 -0.19
CA GLY A 34 -17.49 6.68 -0.89
C GLY A 34 -17.44 5.34 -0.18
N VAL A 35 -17.08 5.31 1.10
CA VAL A 35 -17.20 4.16 2.00
C VAL A 35 -18.41 4.39 2.90
N ARG A 36 -19.43 3.53 2.77
CA ARG A 36 -20.66 3.61 3.55
C ARG A 36 -20.74 2.47 4.55
N PHE A 37 -20.93 2.80 5.82
CA PHE A 37 -21.00 1.82 6.91
C PHE A 37 -21.87 2.33 8.06
N LYS A 38 -22.22 1.44 8.99
CA LYS A 38 -23.04 1.76 10.16
C LYS A 38 -22.12 1.89 11.37
N TRP A 39 -22.10 3.06 12.01
CA TRP A 39 -21.27 3.30 13.18
C TRP A 39 -21.68 2.36 14.33
N SER A 40 -20.70 1.85 15.06
CA SER A 40 -20.90 0.91 16.18
C SER A 40 -19.91 1.19 17.30
N SER A 41 -20.17 0.62 18.48
CA SER A 41 -19.28 0.66 19.64
C SER A 41 -17.87 0.11 19.42
N ASN A 42 -17.63 -0.66 18.35
CA ASN A 42 -16.30 -1.15 17.97
C ASN A 42 -15.46 -0.14 17.16
N HIS A 43 -16.05 0.98 16.76
CA HIS A 43 -15.34 2.04 16.04
C HIS A 43 -14.65 2.99 17.01
N LEU A 44 -13.54 3.57 16.54
CA LEU A 44 -12.77 4.55 17.29
C LEU A 44 -12.98 5.92 16.67
N THR A 45 -13.35 6.92 17.48
CA THR A 45 -13.46 8.29 17.01
C THR A 45 -12.08 8.89 16.73
N PRO A 46 -11.98 9.97 15.93
CA PRO A 46 -10.71 10.66 15.72
C PRO A 46 -10.01 11.07 17.03
N GLU A 47 -10.76 11.47 18.05
CA GLU A 47 -10.23 11.85 19.36
C GLU A 47 -9.67 10.64 20.14
N GLN A 48 -10.26 9.46 19.97
CA GLN A 48 -9.74 8.22 20.57
C GLN A 48 -8.46 7.73 19.88
N LEU A 49 -8.31 8.02 18.58
CA LEU A 49 -7.12 7.68 17.80
C LEU A 49 -5.99 8.70 17.96
N GLU A 50 -6.30 9.95 18.31
CA GLU A 50 -5.33 11.04 18.42
C GLU A 50 -4.08 10.71 19.26
N PRO A 51 -4.16 10.05 20.43
CA PRO A 51 -2.97 9.71 21.20
C PRO A 51 -1.93 8.86 20.44
N LEU A 52 -2.39 8.05 19.48
CA LEU A 52 -1.53 7.16 18.68
C LEU A 52 -0.64 7.93 17.70
N ILE A 53 -0.88 9.23 17.47
CA ILE A 53 0.04 10.05 16.66
C ILE A 53 1.30 10.43 17.43
N TYR A 54 1.32 10.22 18.75
CA TYR A 54 2.47 10.53 19.62
C TYR A 54 3.15 9.28 20.19
N SER A 55 2.57 8.10 19.99
CA SER A 55 3.22 6.82 20.27
C SER A 55 3.92 6.27 19.01
N TYR A 56 4.97 5.51 19.22
CA TYR A 56 5.80 4.93 18.18
C TYR A 56 6.64 3.80 18.74
N ASP A 57 7.26 3.03 17.84
CA ASP A 57 8.18 1.94 18.15
C ASP A 57 9.48 2.43 18.83
N LYS A 58 9.47 2.41 20.17
CA LYS A 58 10.62 2.79 20.99
C LYS A 58 11.74 1.75 20.91
N ALA A 59 11.42 0.45 20.89
CA ALA A 59 12.42 -0.61 20.87
C ALA A 59 13.33 -0.49 19.63
N ALA A 60 12.75 -0.26 18.45
CA ALA A 60 13.56 -0.04 17.25
C ALA A 60 14.25 1.34 17.23
N THR A 61 13.64 2.37 17.82
CA THR A 61 14.27 3.69 17.93
C THR A 61 15.53 3.63 18.79
N ASP A 62 15.43 3.05 19.99
CA ASP A 62 16.56 2.89 20.91
C ASP A 62 17.68 2.04 20.29
N ALA A 63 17.32 0.92 19.64
CA ALA A 63 18.29 0.07 18.94
C ALA A 63 19.00 0.82 17.80
N VAL A 64 18.26 1.59 16.99
CA VAL A 64 18.85 2.39 15.90
C VAL A 64 19.78 3.49 16.44
N ASP A 65 19.45 4.12 17.57
CA ASP A 65 20.34 5.09 18.22
C ASP A 65 21.67 4.45 18.63
N ARG A 66 21.62 3.26 19.25
CA ARG A 66 22.82 2.49 19.63
C ARG A 66 23.63 2.03 18.43
N LEU A 67 22.97 1.53 17.38
CA LEU A 67 23.62 1.16 16.12
C LEU A 67 24.32 2.37 15.49
N HIS A 68 23.71 3.56 15.58
CA HIS A 68 24.34 4.79 15.11
C HIS A 68 25.60 5.13 15.88
N GLU A 69 25.58 5.05 17.21
CA GLU A 69 26.75 5.34 18.03
C GLU A 69 27.90 4.36 17.78
N ILE A 70 27.59 3.06 17.64
CA ILE A 70 28.56 2.00 17.35
C ILE A 70 29.25 2.22 15.99
N ALA A 71 28.50 2.63 14.98
CA ALA A 71 29.02 2.85 13.63
C ALA A 71 29.83 4.16 13.49
N SER A 72 29.74 5.09 14.46
CA SER A 72 30.19 6.48 14.27
C SER A 72 31.65 6.87 14.57
N PRO A 73 32.65 5.99 14.78
CA PRO A 73 34.03 6.48 14.78
C PRO A 73 34.63 6.72 13.38
N GLN A 74 34.19 6.04 12.30
CA GLN A 74 34.90 6.10 11.00
C GLN A 74 34.04 6.09 9.71
N ASP A 75 32.74 5.77 9.75
CA ASP A 75 31.99 5.44 8.50
C ASP A 75 30.91 6.45 8.05
N THR A 76 30.74 7.60 8.70
CA THR A 76 29.66 8.57 8.40
C THR A 76 29.98 9.57 7.28
N LYS A 77 30.61 9.13 6.18
CA LYS A 77 30.50 9.89 4.91
C LYS A 77 29.28 9.37 4.13
N PRO A 78 28.23 10.18 3.92
CA PRO A 78 27.08 9.77 3.12
C PRO A 78 27.55 9.54 1.68
N SER A 79 27.37 8.33 1.16
CA SER A 79 27.57 8.07 -0.27
C SER A 79 26.37 8.64 -1.02
N SER A 80 26.64 9.60 -1.90
CA SER A 80 25.68 10.21 -2.82
C SER A 80 25.53 9.40 -4.11
N THR A 81 25.96 8.14 -4.13
CA THR A 81 25.93 7.27 -5.31
C THR A 81 24.84 6.23 -5.18
N ASP A 82 23.98 6.20 -6.20
CA ASP A 82 22.86 5.28 -6.46
C ASP A 82 23.30 3.80 -6.62
N GLU A 83 24.11 3.26 -5.70
CA GLU A 83 24.76 1.96 -5.88
C GLU A 83 24.07 0.82 -5.11
N ASP A 84 22.87 0.50 -5.57
CA ASP A 84 22.43 -0.91 -5.58
C ASP A 84 22.69 -1.58 -6.95
N THR A 85 23.48 -0.94 -7.83
CA THR A 85 23.97 -1.50 -9.09
C THR A 85 25.23 -2.35 -8.92
N GLU A 86 25.33 -3.43 -9.71
CA GLU A 86 26.32 -4.52 -9.74
C GLU A 86 27.84 -4.17 -9.82
N GLU A 87 28.30 -2.92 -9.69
CA GLU A 87 29.72 -2.58 -9.95
C GLU A 87 30.65 -2.59 -8.71
N ALA A 88 30.37 -3.42 -7.71
CA ALA A 88 31.27 -3.61 -6.57
C ALA A 88 32.02 -4.97 -6.61
N VAL A 89 32.51 -5.37 -7.79
CA VAL A 89 33.54 -6.41 -7.90
C VAL A 89 34.59 -5.95 -8.91
N LYS A 90 35.48 -5.06 -8.46
CA LYS A 90 36.91 -4.98 -8.83
C LYS A 90 37.47 -3.62 -8.38
N THR A 91 37.95 -3.56 -7.16
CA THR A 91 39.21 -2.86 -6.82
C THR A 91 39.59 -3.20 -5.38
N ASN A 92 40.85 -3.59 -5.19
CA ASN A 92 41.46 -3.90 -3.91
C ASN A 92 41.62 -2.65 -3.04
N GLY A 93 41.42 -2.80 -1.72
CA GLY A 93 41.88 -1.86 -0.70
C GLY A 93 40.74 -1.26 0.13
N GLU A 94 40.62 -1.71 1.38
CA GLU A 94 39.73 -1.21 2.45
C GLU A 94 38.22 -1.35 2.20
N LYS A 95 37.63 -2.44 2.73
CA LYS A 95 36.18 -2.59 2.86
C LYS A 95 35.65 -1.54 3.85
N LYS A 96 35.26 -0.35 3.38
CA LYS A 96 34.35 0.53 4.12
C LYS A 96 33.16 -0.32 4.60
N ARG A 97 32.91 -0.36 5.90
CA ARG A 97 31.77 -1.12 6.46
C ARG A 97 30.50 -0.40 6.04
N ARG A 98 29.92 -0.88 4.92
CA ARG A 98 28.64 -0.43 4.37
C ARG A 98 27.59 -0.49 5.49
N TRP A 99 26.78 0.57 5.61
CA TRP A 99 25.71 0.74 6.60
C TRP A 99 24.61 -0.35 6.47
N ASP A 100 24.88 -1.55 6.98
CA ASP A 100 23.95 -2.67 7.04
C ASP A 100 23.41 -2.79 8.47
N MET A 101 22.35 -2.02 8.78
CA MET A 101 21.78 -1.97 10.14
C MET A 101 21.34 -3.34 10.62
N TYR A 102 20.82 -4.20 9.74
CA TYR A 102 20.42 -5.55 10.11
C TYR A 102 21.64 -6.41 10.47
N GLY A 103 22.70 -6.38 9.66
CA GLY A 103 23.94 -7.09 9.96
C GLY A 103 24.60 -6.63 11.27
N LEU A 104 24.62 -5.31 11.53
CA LEU A 104 25.12 -4.76 12.79
C LEU A 104 24.22 -5.15 13.98
N MET A 105 22.89 -5.13 13.81
CA MET A 105 21.95 -5.60 14.83
C MET A 105 22.22 -7.06 15.18
N GLN A 106 22.45 -7.93 14.20
CA GLN A 106 22.83 -9.33 14.42
C GLN A 106 24.15 -9.46 15.22
N GLU A 107 25.18 -8.69 14.85
CA GLU A 107 26.50 -8.75 15.51
C GLU A 107 26.47 -8.28 16.97
N TYR A 108 25.62 -7.29 17.28
CA TYR A 108 25.56 -6.63 18.58
C TYR A 108 24.35 -7.05 19.44
N ALA A 109 23.50 -7.95 18.95
CA ALA A 109 22.33 -8.47 19.69
C ALA A 109 22.68 -9.06 21.06
N SER A 110 23.88 -9.63 21.24
CA SER A 110 24.34 -10.15 22.53
C SER A 110 25.16 -9.16 23.37
N LYS A 111 25.50 -7.99 22.80
CA LYS A 111 26.48 -7.05 23.35
C LYS A 111 25.88 -5.73 23.85
N ASP A 112 24.72 -5.35 23.35
CA ASP A 112 24.02 -4.12 23.71
C ASP A 112 22.57 -4.42 24.10
N GLU A 113 22.11 -3.88 25.22
CA GLU A 113 20.80 -4.19 25.79
C GLU A 113 19.63 -3.73 24.92
N ALA A 114 19.72 -2.54 24.31
CA ALA A 114 18.64 -2.01 23.46
C ALA A 114 18.54 -2.80 22.16
N ILE A 115 19.68 -3.16 21.56
CA ILE A 115 19.74 -4.01 20.37
C ILE A 115 19.21 -5.42 20.70
N ARG A 116 19.59 -5.98 21.85
CA ARG A 116 19.09 -7.28 22.33
C ARG A 116 17.58 -7.27 22.49
N LYS A 117 17.02 -6.22 23.10
CA LYS A 117 15.57 -6.10 23.30
C LYS A 117 14.80 -6.17 21.97
N LEU A 118 15.23 -5.40 20.97
CA LEU A 118 14.62 -5.47 19.64
C LEU A 118 14.80 -6.86 19.01
N TRP A 119 16.01 -7.42 19.12
CA TRP A 119 16.34 -8.74 18.58
C TRP A 119 15.46 -9.85 19.17
N ASP A 120 15.28 -9.86 20.49
CA ASP A 120 14.44 -10.83 21.19
C ASP A 120 12.96 -10.63 20.81
N GLU A 121 12.49 -9.39 20.68
CA GLU A 121 11.11 -9.08 20.29
C GLU A 121 10.77 -9.63 18.89
N ILE A 122 11.65 -9.45 17.90
CA ILE A 122 11.42 -9.95 16.54
C ILE A 122 11.54 -11.47 16.44
N HIS A 123 12.31 -12.13 17.32
CA HIS A 123 12.45 -13.59 17.35
C HIS A 123 11.39 -14.28 18.22
N MET A 124 10.64 -13.52 19.02
CA MET A 124 9.49 -14.03 19.74
C MET A 124 8.36 -14.33 18.74
N ILE A 125 7.92 -15.59 18.73
CA ILE A 125 6.73 -16.03 18.00
C ILE A 125 5.54 -15.89 18.95
N PRO A 126 4.59 -14.96 18.71
CA PRO A 126 3.42 -14.81 19.57
C PRO A 126 2.55 -16.06 19.60
N GLU A 127 1.88 -16.33 20.73
CA GLU A 127 1.04 -17.53 20.91
C GLU A 127 -0.13 -17.64 19.91
N TRP A 128 -0.60 -16.52 19.37
CA TRP A 128 -1.67 -16.48 18.39
C TRP A 128 -1.20 -16.79 16.95
N VAL A 129 0.10 -17.01 16.73
CA VAL A 129 0.63 -17.37 15.41
C VAL A 129 0.38 -18.85 15.11
N ASP A 130 -0.45 -19.10 14.11
CA ASP A 130 -0.63 -20.39 13.46
C ASP A 130 0.06 -20.37 12.08
N TRP A 131 1.11 -21.18 11.90
CA TRP A 131 1.86 -21.23 10.64
C TRP A 131 1.06 -21.78 9.48
N ASP A 132 0.16 -22.73 9.71
CA ASP A 132 -0.70 -23.27 8.64
C ASP A 132 -1.69 -22.19 8.20
N GLN A 133 -2.17 -21.37 9.14
CA GLN A 133 -2.99 -20.19 8.84
C GLN A 133 -2.23 -19.15 8.02
N ILE A 134 -1.00 -18.83 8.42
CA ILE A 134 -0.15 -17.89 7.68
C ILE A 134 0.13 -18.41 6.26
N GLU A 135 0.42 -19.70 6.07
CA GLU A 135 0.67 -20.28 4.75
C GLU A 135 -0.55 -20.12 3.82
N ARG A 136 -1.77 -20.36 4.33
CA ARG A 136 -3.00 -20.09 3.57
C ARG A 136 -3.17 -18.61 3.27
N GLY A 137 -2.82 -17.73 4.21
CA GLY A 137 -2.82 -16.29 4.05
C GLY A 137 -1.90 -15.83 2.91
N GLN A 138 -0.71 -16.43 2.80
CA GLN A 138 0.28 -16.11 1.76
C GLN A 138 -0.25 -16.40 0.34
N LYS A 139 -1.05 -17.45 0.18
CA LYS A 139 -1.63 -17.83 -1.12
C LYS A 139 -2.62 -16.80 -1.67
N ILE A 140 -3.30 -16.06 -0.80
CA ILE A 140 -4.39 -15.13 -1.17
C ILE A 140 -3.91 -14.03 -2.10
N PHE A 141 -2.72 -13.47 -1.84
CA PHE A 141 -2.16 -12.43 -2.69
C PHE A 141 -1.96 -12.91 -4.14
N PHE A 142 -1.44 -14.12 -4.33
CA PHE A 142 -1.23 -14.69 -5.67
C PHE A 142 -2.53 -15.21 -6.29
N ARG A 143 -3.47 -15.71 -5.48
CA ARG A 143 -4.82 -16.09 -5.94
C ARG A 143 -5.50 -14.91 -6.65
N TYR A 144 -5.42 -13.74 -6.04
CA TYR A 144 -6.00 -12.49 -6.55
C TYR A 144 -4.96 -11.58 -7.21
N GLY A 145 -3.85 -12.09 -7.76
CA GLY A 145 -2.69 -11.27 -8.13
C GLY A 145 -2.98 -9.96 -8.87
N GLY A 146 -3.58 -10.03 -10.06
CA GLY A 146 -3.95 -8.83 -10.84
C GLY A 146 -4.78 -7.80 -10.04
N PRO A 147 -5.93 -8.19 -9.49
CA PRO A 147 -6.75 -7.28 -8.68
C PRO A 147 -6.09 -6.84 -7.37
N ALA A 148 -5.21 -7.66 -6.76
CA ALA A 148 -4.44 -7.29 -5.58
C ALA A 148 -3.40 -6.21 -5.91
N ILE A 149 -2.62 -6.37 -6.99
CA ILE A 149 -1.66 -5.33 -7.45
C ILE A 149 -2.39 -4.05 -7.86
N SER A 150 -3.52 -4.14 -8.56
CA SER A 150 -4.33 -2.96 -8.91
C SER A 150 -4.81 -2.24 -7.64
N THR A 151 -5.30 -3.00 -6.65
CA THR A 151 -5.67 -2.45 -5.33
C THR A 151 -4.49 -1.76 -4.65
N LEU A 152 -3.36 -2.45 -4.48
CA LEU A 152 -2.21 -1.90 -3.77
C LEU A 152 -1.66 -0.64 -4.46
N THR A 153 -1.69 -0.60 -5.79
CA THR A 153 -1.17 0.53 -6.56
C THR A 153 -2.10 1.73 -6.53
N PHE A 154 -3.39 1.53 -6.84
CA PHE A 154 -4.30 2.64 -7.10
C PHE A 154 -5.20 2.99 -5.91
N LEU A 155 -5.53 2.02 -5.05
CA LEU A 155 -6.27 2.28 -3.80
C LEU A 155 -5.32 2.54 -2.64
N SER A 156 -4.45 1.58 -2.32
CA SER A 156 -3.63 1.65 -1.10
C SER A 156 -2.56 2.73 -1.19
N LEU A 157 -1.71 2.69 -2.22
CA LEU A 157 -0.63 3.66 -2.39
C LEU A 157 -1.15 5.03 -2.82
N LEU A 158 -1.82 5.11 -3.97
CA LEU A 158 -2.27 6.38 -4.53
C LEU A 158 -3.41 6.99 -3.70
N GLY A 159 -4.42 6.21 -3.32
CA GLY A 159 -5.48 6.66 -2.42
C GLY A 159 -4.99 6.97 -1.02
N GLY A 160 -4.00 6.23 -0.52
CA GLY A 160 -3.32 6.49 0.75
C GLY A 160 -2.64 7.86 0.84
N MET A 161 -2.35 8.51 -0.30
CA MET A 161 -1.91 9.92 -0.32
C MET A 161 -2.96 10.87 0.27
N GLY A 162 -4.22 10.44 0.39
CA GLY A 162 -5.25 11.17 1.13
C GLY A 162 -4.91 11.39 2.62
N SER A 163 -4.03 10.59 3.22
CA SER A 163 -3.52 10.81 4.59
C SER A 163 -2.47 11.92 4.59
N SER A 164 -2.86 13.15 4.89
CA SER A 164 -1.93 14.29 4.87
C SER A 164 -0.80 14.18 5.90
N ARG A 165 -1.04 13.54 7.05
CA ARG A 165 0.00 13.33 8.08
C ARG A 165 1.08 12.38 7.59
N THR A 166 0.67 11.25 7.01
CA THR A 166 1.61 10.30 6.41
C THR A 166 2.34 10.96 5.23
N VAL A 167 1.62 11.69 4.38
CA VAL A 167 2.20 12.44 3.25
C VAL A 167 3.25 13.45 3.70
N GLU A 168 3.04 14.17 4.79
CA GLU A 168 4.03 15.13 5.29
C GLU A 168 5.38 14.43 5.53
N THR A 169 5.38 13.28 6.20
CA THR A 169 6.60 12.48 6.43
C THR A 169 7.22 12.02 5.11
N LEU A 170 6.41 11.54 4.16
CA LEU A 170 6.88 11.10 2.84
C LEU A 170 7.50 12.24 2.05
N ASP A 171 6.90 13.43 2.11
CA ASP A 171 7.33 14.61 1.39
C ASP A 171 8.73 15.06 1.81
N ARG A 172 9.05 14.95 3.11
CA ARG A 172 10.40 15.25 3.65
C ARG A 172 11.50 14.31 3.18
N THR A 173 11.15 13.10 2.73
CA THR A 173 12.15 12.15 2.22
C THR A 173 12.45 12.36 0.73
N GLY A 174 11.53 12.97 -0.03
CA GLY A 174 11.67 13.11 -1.49
C GLY A 174 11.59 11.79 -2.28
N GLY A 175 11.23 10.67 -1.64
CA GLY A 175 11.12 9.34 -2.26
C GLY A 175 9.96 9.19 -3.26
N PHE A 176 9.10 10.20 -3.37
CA PHE A 176 7.97 10.27 -4.32
C PHE A 176 8.17 11.30 -5.43
N ASP A 177 9.41 11.70 -5.67
CA ASP A 177 9.78 12.42 -6.88
C ASP A 177 9.61 11.52 -8.12
N VAL A 178 9.13 12.08 -9.24
CA VAL A 178 8.86 11.33 -10.48
C VAL A 178 10.06 10.50 -10.95
N LYS A 179 11.29 11.00 -10.74
CA LYS A 179 12.51 10.30 -11.18
C LYS A 179 12.78 9.01 -10.41
N VAL A 180 12.30 8.90 -9.17
CA VAL A 180 12.69 7.83 -8.24
C VAL A 180 11.52 6.99 -7.74
N VAL A 181 10.29 7.50 -7.83
CA VAL A 181 9.08 6.86 -7.28
C VAL A 181 8.95 5.41 -7.75
N ARG A 182 9.15 5.14 -9.04
CA ARG A 182 9.05 3.78 -9.59
C ARG A 182 10.00 2.81 -8.90
N ARG A 183 11.25 3.20 -8.64
CA ARG A 183 12.24 2.34 -7.96
C ARG A 183 11.79 2.05 -6.53
N ARG A 184 11.35 3.07 -5.79
CA ARG A 184 10.84 2.93 -4.42
C ARG A 184 9.62 2.01 -4.33
N LEU A 185 8.74 2.04 -5.34
CA LEU A 185 7.61 1.12 -5.42
C LEU A 185 8.03 -0.32 -5.67
N LEU A 186 9.05 -0.55 -6.50
CA LEU A 186 9.59 -1.89 -6.72
C LEU A 186 10.29 -2.44 -5.47
N GLU A 187 10.96 -1.59 -4.68
CA GLU A 187 11.50 -1.98 -3.37
C GLU A 187 10.38 -2.42 -2.41
N THR A 188 9.28 -1.67 -2.32
CA THR A 188 8.10 -2.06 -1.52
C THR A 188 7.45 -3.36 -2.05
N THR A 189 7.46 -3.53 -3.38
CA THR A 189 6.97 -4.75 -4.03
C THR A 189 7.83 -5.96 -3.66
N GLN A 190 9.15 -5.81 -3.52
CA GLN A 190 10.03 -6.87 -3.04
C GLN A 190 9.62 -7.35 -1.65
N HIS A 191 9.45 -6.43 -0.70
CA HIS A 191 8.98 -6.77 0.65
C HIS A 191 7.66 -7.53 0.59
N THR A 192 6.69 -7.00 -0.15
CA THR A 192 5.36 -7.60 -0.32
C THR A 192 5.45 -9.01 -0.90
N LEU A 193 6.28 -9.23 -1.93
CA LEU A 193 6.44 -10.55 -2.53
C LEU A 193 7.12 -11.52 -1.55
N ASN A 194 8.18 -11.09 -0.88
CA ASN A 194 8.93 -11.94 0.03
C ASN A 194 8.11 -12.37 1.26
N VAL A 195 7.25 -11.52 1.83
CA VAL A 195 6.37 -11.94 2.93
C VAL A 195 5.26 -12.90 2.49
N HIS A 196 4.91 -12.93 1.20
CA HIS A 196 3.94 -13.89 0.64
C HIS A 196 4.59 -15.15 0.05
N ARG A 197 5.92 -15.24 -0.05
CA ARG A 197 6.60 -16.26 -0.85
C ARG A 197 6.27 -17.70 -0.41
N ASP A 198 6.60 -17.98 0.85
CA ASP A 198 6.45 -19.26 1.54
C ASP A 198 6.75 -19.06 3.04
N LEU A 199 6.49 -20.08 3.86
CA LEU A 199 6.72 -20.00 5.31
C LEU A 199 8.18 -19.73 5.67
N LYS A 200 9.12 -20.37 4.98
CA LYS A 200 10.56 -20.19 5.24
C LYS A 200 10.99 -18.74 5.06
N SER A 201 10.35 -18.01 4.15
CA SER A 201 10.61 -16.60 3.90
C SER A 201 10.17 -15.70 5.06
N ILE A 202 9.02 -15.95 5.68
CA ILE A 202 8.46 -15.07 6.72
C ILE A 202 8.82 -15.50 8.15
N GLN A 203 9.26 -16.75 8.33
CA GLN A 203 9.80 -17.24 9.60
C GLN A 203 11.14 -16.55 9.95
N PRO A 204 11.53 -16.52 11.25
CA PRO A 204 12.77 -15.88 11.68
C PRO A 204 14.00 -16.25 10.85
N GLY A 205 14.69 -15.24 10.36
CA GLY A 205 15.87 -15.37 9.48
C GLY A 205 15.59 -15.52 7.98
N GLY A 206 14.32 -15.70 7.57
CA GLY A 206 13.91 -15.75 6.16
C GLY A 206 13.90 -14.38 5.47
N ASP A 207 13.82 -14.35 4.14
CA ASP A 207 13.91 -13.09 3.38
C ASP A 207 12.79 -12.10 3.69
N GLY A 208 11.53 -12.55 3.77
CA GLY A 208 10.38 -11.71 4.15
C GLY A 208 10.46 -11.22 5.60
N PHE A 209 11.00 -12.05 6.50
CA PHE A 209 11.31 -11.64 7.88
C PHE A 209 12.38 -10.54 7.89
N VAL A 210 13.52 -10.78 7.25
CA VAL A 210 14.64 -9.83 7.19
C VAL A 210 14.22 -8.53 6.51
N ASP A 211 13.44 -8.59 5.43
CA ASP A 211 12.93 -7.40 4.75
C ASP A 211 12.01 -6.59 5.69
N SER A 212 11.13 -7.25 6.46
CA SER A 212 10.27 -6.57 7.44
C SER A 212 11.09 -5.86 8.53
N VAL A 213 12.11 -6.54 9.07
CA VAL A 213 13.01 -5.97 10.09
C VAL A 213 13.83 -4.80 9.52
N ARG A 214 14.34 -4.92 8.28
CA ARG A 214 15.04 -3.81 7.61
C ARG A 214 14.16 -2.59 7.42
N VAL A 215 12.90 -2.78 7.05
CA VAL A 215 11.93 -1.67 6.92
C VAL A 215 11.63 -1.06 8.30
N ARG A 216 11.47 -1.87 9.36
CA ARG A 216 11.31 -1.39 10.75
C ARG A 216 12.49 -0.51 11.20
N LEU A 217 13.72 -0.94 10.93
CA LEU A 217 14.94 -0.17 11.20
C LEU A 217 15.01 1.11 10.36
N LEU A 218 14.68 1.03 9.07
CA LEU A 218 14.62 2.20 8.17
C LEU A 218 13.62 3.25 8.66
N HIS A 219 12.43 2.82 9.08
CA HIS A 219 11.41 3.71 9.63
C HIS A 219 11.92 4.45 10.88
N SER A 220 12.58 3.74 11.79
CA SER A 220 13.17 4.35 12.99
C SER A 220 14.31 5.32 12.66
N ALA A 221 15.15 5.00 11.68
CA ALA A 221 16.20 5.91 11.20
C ALA A 221 15.62 7.19 10.55
N ILE A 222 14.56 7.07 9.75
CA ILE A 222 13.85 8.21 9.15
C ILE A 222 13.24 9.10 10.24
N ARG A 223 12.51 8.50 11.20
CA ARG A 223 11.90 9.22 12.33
C ARG A 223 12.94 10.03 13.08
N ARG A 224 14.02 9.38 13.50
CA ARG A 224 15.16 10.02 14.19
C ARG A 224 15.71 11.21 13.39
N ARG A 225 15.93 11.03 12.09
CA ARG A 225 16.47 12.09 11.22
C ARG A 225 15.53 13.29 11.11
N ILE A 226 14.22 13.07 10.90
CA ILE A 226 13.25 14.17 10.78
C ILE A 226 13.15 14.94 12.11
N LEU A 227 13.12 14.24 13.25
CA LEU A 227 13.07 14.88 14.57
C LEU A 227 14.35 15.70 14.85
N GLN A 228 15.52 15.18 14.48
CA GLN A 228 16.78 15.92 14.58
C GLN A 228 16.77 17.19 13.72
N MET A 229 16.22 17.13 12.51
CA MET A 229 16.12 18.31 11.65
C MET A 229 15.10 19.32 12.17
N ALA A 230 13.98 18.85 12.72
CA ALA A 230 12.98 19.69 13.35
C ALA A 230 13.52 20.46 14.56
N SER A 231 14.39 19.84 15.36
CA SER A 231 15.04 20.53 16.49
C SER A 231 16.09 21.54 16.04
N GLN A 232 16.79 21.28 14.94
CA GLN A 232 17.79 22.20 14.36
C GLN A 232 17.14 23.41 13.68
N ARG A 233 15.98 23.25 13.05
CA ARG A 233 15.26 24.32 12.35
C ARG A 233 13.78 24.31 12.72
N PRO A 234 13.35 25.17 13.66
CA PRO A 234 11.94 25.37 13.98
C PRO A 234 11.13 25.67 12.71
N GLY A 235 10.01 24.97 12.53
CA GLY A 235 9.18 25.04 11.33
C GLY A 235 9.55 24.05 10.21
N TYR A 236 10.60 23.23 10.37
CA TYR A 236 10.90 22.15 9.42
C TYR A 236 9.80 21.08 9.42
N TYR A 237 9.33 20.65 10.60
CA TYR A 237 8.25 19.67 10.74
C TYR A 237 7.41 20.03 11.98
N ASP A 238 6.09 20.10 11.82
CA ASP A 238 5.16 20.48 12.89
C ASP A 238 4.64 19.24 13.63
N ILE A 239 5.32 18.86 14.71
CA ILE A 239 4.97 17.70 15.54
C ILE A 239 3.60 17.87 16.20
N SER A 240 3.19 19.11 16.53
CA SER A 240 1.89 19.34 17.17
C SER A 240 0.75 19.01 16.21
N LYS A 241 0.92 19.30 14.93
CA LYS A 241 -0.07 19.08 13.88
C LYS A 241 0.00 17.67 13.28
N TYR A 242 1.20 17.13 13.11
CA TYR A 242 1.45 15.88 12.38
C TYR A 242 1.92 14.72 13.27
N GLY A 243 1.97 14.90 14.59
CA GLY A 243 2.47 13.88 15.50
C GLY A 243 3.95 13.59 15.32
N ILE A 244 4.41 12.47 15.86
CA ILE A 244 5.76 11.96 15.64
C ILE A 244 5.81 11.32 14.25
N PRO A 245 6.85 11.54 13.42
CA PRO A 245 6.96 10.88 12.12
C PRO A 245 6.91 9.35 12.25
N ILE A 246 6.10 8.69 11.41
CA ILE A 246 5.94 7.23 11.44
C ILE A 246 5.48 6.78 12.83
N ASN A 247 4.48 7.47 13.38
CA ASN A 247 3.81 7.08 14.62
C ASN A 247 3.00 5.78 14.45
N ASP A 248 2.45 5.28 15.55
CA ASP A 248 1.66 4.06 15.54
C ASP A 248 0.41 4.19 14.67
N LEU A 249 -0.27 5.34 14.66
CA LEU A 249 -1.47 5.53 13.84
C LEU A 249 -1.15 5.49 12.32
N ASP A 250 -0.05 6.12 11.91
CA ASP A 250 0.44 6.05 10.52
C ASP A 250 0.84 4.61 10.13
N SER A 251 1.44 3.88 11.06
CA SER A 251 1.87 2.50 10.86
C SER A 251 0.67 1.54 10.76
N ILE A 252 -0.31 1.69 11.66
CA ILE A 252 -1.60 1.00 11.60
C ILE A 252 -2.32 1.31 10.29
N GLY A 253 -2.39 2.59 9.91
CA GLY A 253 -2.99 3.04 8.65
C GLY A 253 -2.35 2.36 7.43
N THR A 254 -1.01 2.29 7.42
CA THR A 254 -0.26 1.62 6.35
C THR A 254 -0.58 0.12 6.30
N ILE A 255 -0.47 -0.61 7.42
CA ILE A 255 -0.81 -2.04 7.48
C ILE A 255 -2.27 -2.28 7.05
N ASN A 256 -3.20 -1.42 7.48
CA ASN A 256 -4.60 -1.44 7.08
C ASN A 256 -4.79 -1.32 5.56
N THR A 257 -3.99 -0.51 4.87
CA THR A 257 -4.08 -0.38 3.41
C THR A 257 -3.64 -1.65 2.66
N PHE A 258 -2.76 -2.47 3.25
CA PHE A 258 -2.32 -3.75 2.68
C PHE A 258 -3.23 -4.94 3.05
N SER A 259 -3.99 -4.80 4.13
CA SER A 259 -4.81 -5.86 4.72
C SER A 259 -6.30 -5.57 4.54
N ALA A 260 -6.97 -5.03 5.55
CA ALA A 260 -8.40 -4.76 5.61
C ALA A 260 -8.95 -3.98 4.40
N THR A 261 -8.22 -2.96 3.94
CA THR A 261 -8.63 -2.17 2.77
C THR A 261 -8.69 -3.03 1.50
N VAL A 262 -7.80 -4.01 1.34
CA VAL A 262 -7.85 -4.96 0.21
C VAL A 262 -9.11 -5.81 0.29
N ILE A 263 -9.44 -6.29 1.49
CA ILE A 263 -10.57 -7.20 1.74
C ILE A 263 -11.91 -6.51 1.50
N TRP A 264 -12.12 -5.32 2.06
CA TRP A 264 -13.46 -4.69 2.14
C TRP A 264 -13.69 -3.54 1.17
N ILE A 265 -12.64 -3.03 0.52
CA ILE A 265 -12.76 -1.95 -0.46
C ILE A 265 -12.17 -2.37 -1.81
N GLY A 266 -10.92 -2.79 -1.83
CA GLY A 266 -10.16 -3.05 -3.06
C GLY A 266 -10.73 -4.16 -3.94
N LEU A 267 -10.85 -5.37 -3.40
CA LEU A 267 -11.42 -6.50 -4.13
C LEU A 267 -12.93 -6.31 -4.42
N PRO A 268 -13.78 -5.84 -3.48
CA PRO A 268 -15.20 -5.58 -3.75
C PRO A 268 -15.46 -4.55 -4.84
N ARG A 269 -14.68 -3.45 -4.90
CA ARG A 269 -14.78 -2.45 -5.97
C ARG A 269 -14.37 -3.03 -7.34
N GLN A 270 -13.75 -4.20 -7.39
CA GLN A 270 -13.43 -4.95 -8.61
C GLN A 270 -14.37 -6.17 -8.83
N GLY A 271 -15.43 -6.32 -8.03
CA GLY A 271 -16.41 -7.39 -8.13
C GLY A 271 -16.00 -8.72 -7.47
N ILE A 272 -14.96 -8.70 -6.63
CA ILE A 272 -14.39 -9.91 -6.01
C ILE A 272 -14.69 -9.90 -4.50
N TYR A 273 -15.24 -11.00 -4.00
CA TYR A 273 -15.54 -11.18 -2.57
C TYR A 273 -14.86 -12.44 -2.02
N MET A 274 -14.08 -12.24 -0.96
CA MET A 274 -13.36 -13.31 -0.27
C MET A 274 -14.29 -14.15 0.59
N TYR A 275 -13.98 -15.44 0.74
CA TYR A 275 -14.63 -16.28 1.75
C TYR A 275 -14.17 -15.90 3.16
N ARG A 276 -15.00 -16.19 4.18
CA ARG A 276 -14.68 -15.89 5.58
C ARG A 276 -13.33 -16.48 6.01
N GLN A 277 -13.01 -17.71 5.60
CA GLN A 277 -11.72 -18.33 5.92
C GLN A 277 -10.54 -17.59 5.27
N GLU A 278 -10.68 -17.14 4.02
CA GLU A 278 -9.64 -16.35 3.37
C GLU A 278 -9.41 -15.03 4.11
N ILE A 279 -10.47 -14.39 4.60
CA ILE A 279 -10.36 -13.16 5.39
C ILE A 279 -9.58 -13.41 6.68
N LEU A 280 -9.89 -14.48 7.40
CA LEU A 280 -9.18 -14.88 8.63
C LEU A 280 -7.70 -15.14 8.36
N ASP A 281 -7.40 -15.93 7.33
CA ASP A 281 -6.03 -16.31 6.97
C ASP A 281 -5.19 -15.09 6.51
N TYR A 282 -5.79 -14.18 5.71
CA TYR A 282 -5.10 -12.97 5.25
C TYR A 282 -4.83 -11.97 6.37
N LEU A 283 -5.79 -11.80 7.29
CA LEU A 283 -5.59 -10.93 8.46
C LEU A 283 -4.54 -11.50 9.41
N ALA A 284 -4.50 -12.83 9.62
CA ALA A 284 -3.47 -13.46 10.44
C ALA A 284 -2.04 -13.23 9.88
N LEU A 285 -1.87 -13.35 8.56
CA LEU A 285 -0.61 -13.01 7.88
C LEU A 285 -0.21 -11.56 8.15
N TRP A 286 -1.11 -10.60 7.90
CA TRP A 286 -0.79 -9.18 8.09
C TRP A 286 -0.64 -8.78 9.56
N ARG A 287 -1.31 -9.48 10.48
CA ARG A 287 -1.10 -9.34 11.93
C ARG A 287 0.32 -9.74 12.33
N TYR A 288 0.83 -10.85 11.77
CA TYR A 288 2.22 -11.26 11.98
C TYR A 288 3.22 -10.30 11.33
N ILE A 289 2.96 -9.81 10.12
CA ILE A 289 3.81 -8.78 9.49
C ILE A 289 3.83 -7.50 10.34
N ALA A 290 2.70 -7.07 10.87
CA ALA A 290 2.62 -5.90 11.75
C ALA A 290 3.42 -6.09 13.06
N HIS A 291 3.38 -7.28 13.65
CA HIS A 291 4.25 -7.66 14.78
C HIS A 291 5.73 -7.51 14.43
N LEU A 292 6.18 -8.11 13.32
CA LEU A 292 7.58 -7.98 12.86
C LEU A 292 8.00 -6.52 12.61
N MET A 293 7.06 -5.70 12.16
CA MET A 293 7.25 -4.27 11.85
C MET A 293 7.13 -3.36 13.09
N GLY A 294 6.88 -3.91 14.29
CA GLY A 294 6.72 -3.13 15.52
C GLY A 294 5.45 -2.27 15.56
N THR A 295 4.43 -2.64 14.79
CA THR A 295 3.15 -1.91 14.69
C THR A 295 2.09 -2.56 15.59
N PRO A 296 1.25 -1.77 16.29
CA PRO A 296 0.10 -2.32 17.01
C PRO A 296 -0.80 -3.13 16.06
N HIS A 297 -1.16 -4.34 16.47
CA HIS A 297 -1.72 -5.34 15.55
C HIS A 297 -2.97 -6.06 16.08
N ASP A 298 -3.34 -5.89 17.35
CA ASP A 298 -4.51 -6.54 17.95
C ASP A 298 -5.84 -6.12 17.33
N TRP A 299 -5.89 -4.97 16.68
CA TRP A 299 -7.04 -4.55 15.90
C TRP A 299 -7.36 -5.54 14.75
N MET A 300 -6.39 -6.34 14.28
CA MET A 300 -6.59 -7.42 13.30
C MET A 300 -6.94 -8.78 13.91
N ALA A 301 -7.12 -8.89 15.24
CA ALA A 301 -7.39 -10.18 15.89
C ALA A 301 -8.68 -10.84 15.39
N THR A 302 -9.66 -10.05 14.95
CA THR A 302 -10.90 -10.54 14.34
C THR A 302 -11.25 -9.77 13.06
N PRO A 303 -11.99 -10.36 12.12
CA PRO A 303 -12.51 -9.64 10.97
C PRO A 303 -13.35 -8.41 11.35
N GLU A 304 -14.14 -8.54 12.42
CA GLU A 304 -15.04 -7.49 12.90
C GLU A 304 -14.26 -6.29 13.45
N SER A 305 -13.23 -6.53 14.27
CA SER A 305 -12.34 -5.46 14.76
C SER A 305 -11.51 -4.84 13.64
N ALA A 306 -11.00 -5.67 12.71
CA ALA A 306 -10.19 -5.19 11.59
C ALA A 306 -10.99 -4.24 10.69
N ARG A 307 -12.26 -4.61 10.44
CA ARG A 307 -13.18 -3.81 9.64
C ARG A 307 -13.56 -2.51 10.35
N SER A 308 -13.90 -2.55 11.64
CA SER A 308 -14.28 -1.32 12.36
C SER A 308 -13.09 -0.35 12.48
N THR A 309 -11.87 -0.85 12.66
CA THR A 309 -10.65 -0.03 12.60
C THR A 309 -10.42 0.56 11.22
N MET A 310 -10.56 -0.22 10.14
CA MET A 310 -10.49 0.30 8.77
C MET A 310 -11.49 1.44 8.54
N GLU A 311 -12.75 1.23 8.92
CA GLU A 311 -13.83 2.23 8.80
C GLU A 311 -13.53 3.47 9.65
N SER A 312 -12.96 3.31 10.86
CA SER A 312 -12.52 4.42 11.72
C SER A 312 -11.38 5.23 11.09
N LEU A 313 -10.40 4.57 10.47
CA LEU A 313 -9.27 5.22 9.80
C LEU A 313 -9.71 6.04 8.58
N VAL A 314 -10.71 5.58 7.82
CA VAL A 314 -11.27 6.35 6.70
C VAL A 314 -11.84 7.69 7.18
N VAL A 315 -12.44 7.71 8.37
CA VAL A 315 -12.99 8.92 8.99
C VAL A 315 -11.89 9.83 9.53
N SER A 316 -10.91 9.27 10.24
CA SER A 316 -9.92 10.06 10.98
C SER A 316 -8.80 10.58 10.08
N GLU A 317 -8.31 9.77 9.14
CA GLU A 317 -7.01 9.98 8.47
C GLU A 317 -7.10 10.65 7.10
N ILE A 318 -8.18 10.41 6.33
CA ILE A 318 -8.27 10.94 4.97
C ILE A 318 -8.60 12.44 5.02
N ARG A 319 -7.56 13.26 4.87
CA ARG A 319 -7.60 14.73 4.84
C ARG A 319 -6.59 15.24 3.80
N PRO A 320 -6.90 15.17 2.49
CA PRO A 320 -5.94 15.50 1.44
C PRO A 320 -5.38 16.92 1.55
N SER A 321 -4.10 17.08 1.26
CA SER A 321 -3.39 18.36 1.19
C SER A 321 -2.84 18.64 -0.22
N LYS A 322 -2.25 19.82 -0.43
CA LYS A 322 -1.54 20.10 -1.70
C LYS A 322 -0.38 19.12 -1.95
N ALA A 323 0.35 18.75 -0.90
CA ALA A 323 1.38 17.72 -0.99
C ALA A 323 0.78 16.37 -1.39
N SER A 324 -0.39 16.01 -0.85
CA SER A 324 -1.11 14.79 -1.23
C SER A 324 -1.37 14.72 -2.73
N ALA A 325 -1.89 15.81 -3.30
CA ALA A 325 -2.15 15.91 -4.74
C ALA A 325 -0.88 15.81 -5.58
N ASN A 326 0.23 16.42 -5.14
CA ASN A 326 1.52 16.33 -5.82
C ASN A 326 2.07 14.90 -5.84
N LEU A 327 2.12 14.23 -4.68
CA LEU A 327 2.66 12.89 -4.56
C LEU A 327 1.80 11.88 -5.32
N ALA A 328 0.47 11.98 -5.25
CA ALA A 328 -0.46 11.14 -6.02
C ALA A 328 -0.22 11.26 -7.53
N ASN A 329 -0.09 12.50 -8.03
CA ASN A 329 0.20 12.73 -9.44
C ASN A 329 1.60 12.24 -9.85
N ASN A 330 2.60 12.37 -8.98
CA ASN A 330 3.94 11.87 -9.25
C ASN A 330 3.98 10.34 -9.39
N ILE A 331 3.16 9.60 -8.63
CA ILE A 331 3.02 8.16 -8.80
C ILE A 331 2.54 7.83 -10.21
N ILE A 332 1.48 8.50 -10.68
CA ILE A 332 0.93 8.30 -12.03
C ILE A 332 2.00 8.62 -13.07
N THR A 333 2.63 9.80 -12.99
CA THR A 333 3.65 10.24 -13.94
C THR A 333 4.90 9.34 -13.93
N GLY A 334 5.30 8.82 -12.77
CA GLY A 334 6.44 7.90 -12.67
C GLY A 334 6.20 6.51 -13.22
N LEU A 335 4.92 6.11 -13.35
CA LEU A 335 4.51 4.78 -13.84
C LEU A 335 3.99 4.79 -15.28
N GLU A 336 3.57 5.95 -15.81
CA GLU A 336 2.94 6.02 -17.12
C GLU A 336 3.85 5.51 -18.24
N ARG A 337 3.28 4.66 -19.10
CA ARG A 337 3.97 4.05 -20.25
C ARG A 337 5.28 3.34 -19.88
N ARG A 338 5.42 2.90 -18.62
CA ARG A 338 6.55 2.09 -18.16
C ARG A 338 6.19 0.61 -18.09
N PRO A 339 7.19 -0.28 -18.25
CA PRO A 339 6.98 -1.70 -18.01
C PRO A 339 6.62 -2.00 -16.54
N PRO A 340 5.85 -3.07 -16.28
CA PRO A 340 5.48 -4.12 -17.26
C PRO A 340 4.18 -3.86 -18.03
N THR A 341 3.30 -2.96 -17.57
CA THR A 341 1.94 -2.81 -18.13
C THR A 341 1.86 -1.81 -19.28
N TYR A 342 2.80 -0.86 -19.36
CA TYR A 342 2.77 0.25 -20.31
C TYR A 342 1.45 1.04 -20.31
N ALA A 343 0.76 1.10 -19.15
CA ALA A 343 -0.51 1.77 -19.01
C ALA A 343 -0.41 3.27 -19.29
N SER A 344 -1.42 3.83 -19.96
CA SER A 344 -1.59 5.25 -20.20
C SER A 344 -1.97 5.98 -18.91
N ARG A 345 -1.70 7.29 -18.89
CA ARG A 345 -2.08 8.17 -17.79
C ARG A 345 -3.59 8.12 -17.54
N GLU A 346 -4.36 8.25 -18.62
CA GLU A 346 -5.82 8.31 -18.58
C GLU A 346 -6.43 7.01 -18.04
N PHE A 347 -5.84 5.86 -18.40
CA PHE A 347 -6.26 4.57 -17.86
C PHE A 347 -5.93 4.42 -16.37
N MET A 348 -4.76 4.89 -15.93
CA MET A 348 -4.41 4.93 -14.51
C MET A 348 -5.28 5.89 -13.70
N CYS A 349 -5.59 7.06 -14.25
CA CYS A 349 -6.55 7.99 -13.65
C CYS A 349 -7.94 7.33 -13.52
N ALA A 350 -8.39 6.59 -14.55
CA ALA A 350 -9.65 5.85 -14.48
C ALA A 350 -9.63 4.78 -13.38
N GLN A 351 -8.53 4.03 -13.22
CA GLN A 351 -8.39 3.06 -12.12
C GLN A 351 -8.44 3.75 -10.75
N ALA A 352 -7.75 4.89 -10.60
CA ALA A 352 -7.79 5.67 -9.37
C ALA A 352 -9.21 6.17 -9.04
N TYR A 353 -9.95 6.71 -10.01
CA TYR A 353 -11.34 7.13 -9.81
C TYR A 353 -12.26 5.98 -9.46
N TRP A 354 -12.11 4.84 -10.15
CA TRP A 354 -12.91 3.64 -9.90
C TRP A 354 -12.70 3.12 -8.48
N LEU A 355 -11.44 3.02 -8.06
CA LEU A 355 -11.08 2.42 -6.79
C LEU A 355 -11.18 3.36 -5.60
N ASN A 356 -11.06 4.68 -5.76
CA ASN A 356 -11.10 5.64 -4.64
C ASN A 356 -12.40 6.46 -4.57
N GLY A 357 -13.20 6.45 -5.63
CA GLY A 357 -14.36 7.31 -5.75
C GLY A 357 -14.00 8.73 -6.23
N ARG A 358 -15.04 9.46 -6.65
CA ARG A 358 -14.91 10.78 -7.27
C ARG A 358 -14.32 11.82 -6.33
N ASP A 359 -14.77 11.87 -5.08
CA ASP A 359 -14.45 12.95 -4.17
C ASP A 359 -12.99 12.93 -3.77
N LEU A 360 -12.46 11.77 -3.37
CA LEU A 360 -11.05 11.62 -3.02
C LEU A 360 -10.15 11.86 -4.22
N ALA A 361 -10.47 11.27 -5.39
CA ALA A 361 -9.68 11.46 -6.60
C ALA A 361 -9.64 12.93 -7.05
N ALA A 362 -10.76 13.66 -6.92
CA ALA A 362 -10.81 15.09 -7.21
C ALA A 362 -10.01 15.92 -6.19
N SER A 363 -10.07 15.59 -4.89
CA SER A 363 -9.25 16.24 -3.86
C SER A 363 -7.75 15.99 -4.01
N LEU A 364 -7.35 14.88 -4.67
CA LEU A 364 -5.97 14.60 -5.05
C LEU A 364 -5.58 15.21 -6.41
N GLU A 365 -6.46 16.03 -7.01
CA GLU A 365 -6.26 16.67 -8.32
C GLU A 365 -5.91 15.67 -9.43
N ILE A 366 -6.54 14.49 -9.40
CA ILE A 366 -6.40 13.48 -10.45
C ILE A 366 -7.37 13.83 -11.59
N GLU A 367 -6.88 13.76 -12.82
CA GLU A 367 -7.65 14.06 -14.02
C GLU A 367 -8.89 13.16 -14.13
N ARG A 368 -10.04 13.77 -14.42
CA ARG A 368 -11.29 13.02 -14.58
C ARG A 368 -11.22 12.12 -15.80
N PRO A 369 -11.51 10.81 -15.66
CA PRO A 369 -11.47 9.89 -16.79
C PRO A 369 -12.63 10.13 -17.75
N SER A 370 -12.41 9.86 -19.03
CA SER A 370 -13.48 9.79 -20.00
C SER A 370 -14.33 8.53 -19.79
N ALA A 371 -15.53 8.51 -20.39
CA ALA A 371 -16.39 7.33 -20.38
C ALA A 371 -15.69 6.10 -21.01
N TYR A 372 -14.84 6.32 -22.03
CA TYR A 372 -14.06 5.27 -22.67
C TYR A 372 -13.11 4.57 -21.68
N TYR A 373 -12.25 5.33 -20.99
CA TYR A 373 -11.31 4.73 -20.03
C TYR A 373 -12.03 4.12 -18.81
N SER A 374 -13.16 4.69 -18.40
CA SER A 374 -14.01 4.10 -17.36
C SER A 374 -14.58 2.75 -17.80
N ALA A 375 -15.00 2.61 -19.06
CA ALA A 375 -15.45 1.34 -19.63
C ALA A 375 -14.32 0.31 -19.74
N LEU A 376 -13.09 0.74 -20.04
CA LEU A 376 -11.92 -0.16 -20.02
C LEU A 376 -11.65 -0.70 -18.61
N VAL A 377 -11.71 0.14 -17.57
CA VAL A 377 -11.53 -0.33 -16.19
C VAL A 377 -12.63 -1.32 -15.80
N PHE A 378 -13.87 -1.07 -16.23
CA PHE A 378 -14.95 -2.05 -16.07
C PHE A 378 -14.63 -3.39 -16.75
N GLY A 379 -14.14 -3.36 -18.00
CA GLY A 379 -13.67 -4.56 -18.71
C GLY A 379 -12.55 -5.31 -17.99
N GLN A 380 -11.60 -4.59 -17.41
CA GLN A 380 -10.54 -5.16 -16.57
C GLN A 380 -11.11 -5.82 -15.30
N CYS A 381 -12.08 -5.18 -14.62
CA CYS A 381 -12.73 -5.75 -13.44
C CYS A 381 -13.50 -7.02 -13.81
N LEU A 382 -14.21 -7.03 -14.94
CA LEU A 382 -14.88 -8.24 -15.44
C LEU A 382 -13.89 -9.37 -15.69
N PHE A 383 -12.75 -9.07 -16.31
CA PHE A 383 -11.68 -10.04 -16.52
C PHE A 383 -11.16 -10.60 -15.18
N PHE A 384 -10.83 -9.72 -14.23
CA PHE A 384 -10.35 -10.12 -12.91
C PHE A 384 -11.36 -10.96 -12.14
N ALA A 385 -12.62 -10.54 -12.06
CA ALA A 385 -13.67 -11.26 -11.37
C ALA A 385 -13.91 -12.63 -12.01
N THR A 386 -14.04 -12.68 -13.34
CA THR A 386 -14.24 -13.93 -14.08
C THR A 386 -13.12 -14.92 -13.82
N LEU A 387 -11.85 -14.49 -13.98
CA LEU A 387 -10.70 -15.36 -13.76
C LEU A 387 -10.62 -15.82 -12.30
N SER A 388 -10.87 -14.93 -11.34
CA SER A 388 -10.82 -15.25 -9.90
C SER A 388 -11.86 -16.31 -9.52
N TYR A 389 -13.12 -16.16 -9.96
CA TYR A 389 -14.17 -17.11 -9.63
C TYR A 389 -14.01 -18.45 -10.38
N ILE A 390 -13.55 -18.44 -11.63
CA ILE A 390 -13.25 -19.67 -12.37
C ILE A 390 -12.11 -20.45 -11.70
N ASN A 391 -10.98 -19.79 -11.41
CA ASN A 391 -9.84 -20.44 -10.78
C ASN A 391 -10.20 -21.01 -9.41
N ARG A 392 -10.92 -20.24 -8.59
CA ARG A 392 -11.34 -20.65 -7.24
C ARG A 392 -12.41 -21.74 -7.23
N SER A 393 -13.08 -22.01 -8.36
CA SER A 393 -14.09 -23.08 -8.46
C SER A 393 -13.48 -24.48 -8.40
N PHE A 394 -12.20 -24.64 -8.77
CA PHE A 394 -11.50 -25.93 -8.76
C PHE A 394 -10.15 -25.80 -8.06
N SER A 395 -9.92 -26.58 -7.00
CA SER A 395 -8.69 -26.50 -6.17
C SER A 395 -7.40 -26.64 -6.98
N TRP A 396 -7.35 -27.57 -7.94
CA TRP A 396 -6.17 -27.76 -8.78
C TRP A 396 -5.90 -26.56 -9.71
N LEU A 397 -6.96 -25.87 -10.17
CA LEU A 397 -6.85 -24.71 -11.04
C LEU A 397 -6.43 -23.49 -10.24
N ASP A 398 -6.96 -23.33 -9.03
CA ASP A 398 -6.56 -22.30 -8.07
C ASP A 398 -5.07 -22.41 -7.71
N GLU A 399 -4.61 -23.59 -7.33
CA GLU A 399 -3.19 -23.84 -7.02
C GLU A 399 -2.29 -23.61 -8.25
N ARG A 400 -2.74 -24.01 -9.44
CA ARG A 400 -2.03 -23.70 -10.69
C ARG A 400 -1.93 -22.20 -10.93
N ASN A 401 -3.02 -21.46 -10.74
CA ASN A 401 -3.06 -20.01 -10.89
C ASN A 401 -2.11 -19.33 -9.90
N ILE A 402 -2.16 -19.70 -8.61
CA ILE A 402 -1.28 -19.19 -7.56
C ILE A 402 0.20 -19.35 -7.97
N ASN A 403 0.60 -20.54 -8.41
CA ASN A 403 1.97 -20.82 -8.80
C ASN A 403 2.42 -20.04 -10.05
N ILE A 404 1.54 -19.92 -11.06
CA ILE A 404 1.83 -19.14 -12.27
C ILE A 404 1.97 -17.65 -11.95
N VAL A 405 1.01 -17.08 -11.21
CA VAL A 405 1.00 -15.67 -10.85
C VAL A 405 2.21 -15.33 -9.99
N ARG A 406 2.56 -16.18 -9.02
CA ARG A 406 3.79 -16.05 -8.22
C ARG A 406 5.01 -15.92 -9.11
N LYS A 407 5.21 -16.88 -10.03
CA LYS A 407 6.35 -16.86 -10.96
C LYS A 407 6.37 -15.59 -11.82
N ILE A 408 5.23 -15.19 -12.37
CA ILE A 408 5.11 -13.98 -13.19
C ILE A 408 5.52 -12.74 -12.39
N PHE A 409 5.06 -12.61 -11.14
CA PHE A 409 5.35 -11.43 -10.32
C PHE A 409 6.84 -11.33 -9.97
N TYR A 410 7.46 -12.42 -9.55
CA TYR A 410 8.91 -12.44 -9.28
C TYR A 410 9.71 -12.06 -10.53
N THR A 411 9.41 -12.68 -11.66
CA THR A 411 10.15 -12.41 -12.90
C THR A 411 9.93 -10.98 -13.40
N LEU A 412 8.69 -10.47 -13.43
CA LEU A 412 8.39 -9.17 -14.02
C LEU A 412 8.69 -7.98 -13.10
N LEU A 413 8.58 -8.15 -11.77
CA LEU A 413 8.68 -7.04 -10.82
C LEU A 413 10.02 -7.04 -10.08
N LEU A 414 10.70 -8.18 -9.94
CA LEU A 414 11.96 -8.26 -9.20
C LEU A 414 13.15 -8.62 -10.09
N GLU A 415 13.09 -9.73 -10.84
CA GLU A 415 14.28 -10.31 -11.47
C GLU A 415 14.67 -9.63 -12.79
N ASP A 416 13.71 -9.46 -13.72
CA ASP A 416 14.01 -9.08 -15.10
C ASP A 416 13.96 -7.55 -15.31
N LYS A 417 15.12 -6.90 -15.20
CA LYS A 417 15.26 -5.45 -15.43
C LYS A 417 14.77 -5.02 -16.82
N SER A 418 14.92 -5.87 -17.84
CA SER A 418 14.47 -5.58 -19.21
C SER A 418 12.94 -5.52 -19.33
N LYS A 419 12.24 -6.23 -18.44
CA LYS A 419 10.77 -6.23 -18.31
C LYS A 419 10.26 -5.31 -17.20
N GLY A 420 11.14 -4.47 -16.67
CA GLY A 420 10.80 -3.46 -15.68
C GLY A 420 10.97 -3.90 -14.23
N GLY A 421 11.52 -5.08 -13.96
CA GLY A 421 11.84 -5.50 -12.61
C GLY A 421 12.94 -4.66 -11.95
N LEU A 422 13.10 -4.82 -10.65
CA LEU A 422 14.13 -4.13 -9.86
C LEU A 422 15.54 -4.48 -10.35
N GLY A 423 15.77 -5.76 -10.69
CA GLY A 423 17.02 -6.30 -11.20
C GLY A 423 18.08 -6.61 -10.13
N TYR A 424 17.76 -6.39 -8.86
CA TYR A 424 18.64 -6.67 -7.71
C TYR A 424 17.80 -6.89 -6.45
N VAL A 425 18.41 -7.43 -5.39
CA VAL A 425 17.78 -7.56 -4.07
C VAL A 425 18.03 -6.29 -3.26
N SER A 426 16.97 -5.51 -3.02
CA SER A 426 17.01 -4.34 -2.16
C SER A 426 17.33 -4.72 -0.72
N ARG A 427 18.19 -3.92 -0.08
CA ARG A 427 18.45 -3.99 1.37
C ARG A 427 17.70 -2.92 2.15
N PHE A 428 16.78 -2.19 1.52
CA PHE A 428 16.02 -1.08 2.13
C PHE A 428 16.93 -0.07 2.83
N SER A 429 18.05 0.26 2.18
CA SER A 429 19.02 1.22 2.69
C SER A 429 18.42 2.62 2.77
N PHE A 430 18.94 3.45 3.67
CA PHE A 430 18.46 4.81 3.89
C PHE A 430 18.93 5.77 2.77
N LYS A 431 18.40 5.59 1.56
CA LYS A 431 18.80 6.33 0.35
C LYS A 431 18.22 7.75 0.29
N TYR A 432 16.99 7.91 0.75
CA TYR A 432 16.21 9.15 0.63
C TYR A 432 16.28 9.92 1.94
N ILE A 433 17.42 10.58 2.16
CA ILE A 433 17.74 11.26 3.41
C ILE A 433 17.09 12.65 3.42
N PRO A 434 16.25 12.96 4.43
CA PRO A 434 15.74 14.30 4.62
C PRO A 434 16.84 15.36 4.69
N ALA A 435 16.65 16.45 3.94
CA ALA A 435 17.60 17.54 3.79
C ALA A 435 16.89 18.90 3.77
N PHE A 436 17.60 19.98 4.15
CA PHE A 436 17.01 21.32 4.30
C PHE A 436 16.77 22.04 2.96
N ASP A 437 17.46 21.62 1.90
CA ASP A 437 17.33 22.12 0.54
C ASP A 437 16.10 21.52 -0.18
N LYS A 438 15.73 20.27 0.15
CA LYS A 438 14.53 19.61 -0.36
C LYS A 438 13.41 19.60 0.68
N MET A 439 12.76 20.75 0.83
CA MET A 439 11.68 20.95 1.82
C MET A 439 10.34 20.30 1.43
N SER A 440 10.09 20.14 0.13
CA SER A 440 8.89 19.50 -0.41
C SER A 440 9.16 18.87 -1.78
N THR A 441 8.36 17.87 -2.13
CA THR A 441 8.37 17.22 -3.45
C THR A 441 7.50 18.02 -4.41
N GLU A 442 8.11 18.50 -5.49
CA GLU A 442 7.39 19.19 -6.54
C GLU A 442 6.57 18.22 -7.40
N ARG A 443 5.47 18.73 -7.95
CA ARG A 443 4.67 17.97 -8.91
C ARG A 443 5.44 17.88 -10.23
N GLY A 444 5.70 16.67 -10.70
CA GLY A 444 6.25 16.45 -12.02
C GLY A 444 5.24 16.77 -13.11
N VAL A 445 5.73 17.33 -14.21
CA VAL A 445 4.93 17.59 -15.40
C VAL A 445 4.83 16.30 -16.21
N ALA A 446 3.62 15.94 -16.65
CA ALA A 446 3.44 14.84 -17.58
C ALA A 446 4.23 15.13 -18.86
N THR A 447 5.23 14.33 -19.17
CA THR A 447 5.96 14.46 -20.42
C THR A 447 5.07 13.95 -21.53
N ALA A 448 4.60 14.86 -22.39
CA ALA A 448 3.97 14.52 -23.65
C ALA A 448 5.01 13.89 -24.58
N GLU A 449 5.44 12.66 -24.31
CA GLU A 449 6.16 11.87 -25.31
C GLU A 449 5.16 11.48 -26.40
N SER A 450 5.06 12.37 -27.39
CA SER A 450 4.38 12.19 -28.65
C SER A 450 5.12 11.10 -29.45
N GLY A 451 4.60 9.87 -29.40
CA GLY A 451 5.05 8.82 -30.33
C GLY A 451 5.03 7.38 -29.82
N PHE A 452 4.85 7.14 -28.51
CA PHE A 452 4.92 5.76 -28.00
C PHE A 452 3.69 4.89 -28.34
N GLY A 453 2.56 5.53 -28.70
CA GLY A 453 1.27 4.87 -28.94
C GLY A 453 1.23 3.83 -30.07
N LEU A 454 2.26 3.75 -30.92
CA LEU A 454 2.31 2.77 -32.02
C LEU A 454 3.25 1.57 -31.79
N ARG A 455 4.21 1.63 -30.85
CA ARG A 455 5.28 0.58 -30.78
C ARG A 455 5.03 -0.54 -29.78
N ARG A 456 4.24 -0.34 -28.72
CA ARG A 456 3.82 -1.41 -27.79
C ARG A 456 2.39 -1.13 -27.29
N PRO A 457 1.41 -2.00 -27.55
CA PRO A 457 0.07 -1.83 -26.99
C PRO A 457 0.14 -1.98 -25.47
N GLY A 458 -0.44 -1.02 -24.73
CA GLY A 458 -0.54 -1.09 -23.29
C GLY A 458 -1.61 -2.10 -22.82
N ILE A 459 -1.71 -2.26 -21.51
CA ILE A 459 -2.67 -3.18 -20.86
C ILE A 459 -4.14 -2.89 -21.22
N GLU A 460 -4.44 -1.70 -21.74
CA GLU A 460 -5.76 -1.29 -22.25
C GLU A 460 -6.27 -2.22 -23.35
N ARG A 461 -5.38 -2.79 -24.18
CA ARG A 461 -5.79 -3.73 -25.23
C ARG A 461 -6.41 -4.99 -24.62
N THR A 462 -5.83 -5.52 -23.55
CA THR A 462 -6.36 -6.67 -22.81
C THR A 462 -7.70 -6.32 -22.16
N ALA A 463 -7.80 -5.12 -21.58
CA ALA A 463 -9.05 -4.63 -20.99
C ALA A 463 -10.17 -4.48 -22.04
N LEU A 464 -9.85 -3.91 -23.21
CA LEU A 464 -10.78 -3.76 -24.33
C LEU A 464 -11.24 -5.12 -24.88
N LEU A 465 -10.32 -6.05 -25.12
CA LEU A 465 -10.66 -7.39 -25.58
C LEU A 465 -11.58 -8.12 -24.59
N SER A 466 -11.32 -7.96 -23.29
CA SER A 466 -12.16 -8.53 -22.24
C SER A 466 -13.57 -7.92 -22.25
N LEU A 467 -13.68 -6.60 -22.37
CA LEU A 467 -14.95 -5.90 -22.46
C LEU A 467 -15.76 -6.37 -23.67
N VAL A 468 -15.14 -6.39 -24.87
CA VAL A 468 -15.81 -6.82 -26.10
C VAL A 468 -16.26 -8.28 -25.99
N SER A 469 -15.41 -9.17 -25.47
CA SER A 469 -15.75 -10.59 -25.31
C SER A 469 -16.96 -10.77 -24.38
N PHE A 470 -17.02 -10.01 -23.28
CA PHE A 470 -18.15 -10.07 -22.35
C PHE A 470 -19.44 -9.53 -22.97
N LEU A 471 -19.38 -8.41 -23.70
CA LEU A 471 -20.53 -7.85 -24.40
C LEU A 471 -21.07 -8.80 -25.47
N VAL A 472 -20.19 -9.45 -26.23
CA VAL A 472 -20.59 -10.48 -27.22
C VAL A 472 -21.26 -11.66 -26.53
N LEU A 473 -20.66 -12.19 -25.45
CA LEU A 473 -21.24 -13.31 -24.70
C LEU A 473 -22.62 -12.94 -24.11
N ALA A 474 -22.74 -11.77 -23.50
CA ALA A 474 -24.00 -11.29 -22.95
C ALA A 474 -25.08 -11.11 -24.04
N GLY A 475 -24.70 -10.60 -25.22
CA GLY A 475 -25.59 -10.49 -26.37
C GLY A 475 -26.08 -11.84 -26.88
N VAL A 476 -25.18 -12.82 -26.99
CA VAL A 476 -25.52 -14.20 -27.39
C VAL A 476 -26.45 -14.84 -26.36
N CYS A 477 -26.14 -14.75 -25.07
CA CYS A 477 -26.99 -15.28 -24.00
C CYS A 477 -28.38 -14.64 -24.00
N SER A 478 -28.46 -13.32 -24.18
CA SER A 478 -29.73 -12.59 -24.26
C SER A 478 -30.55 -13.01 -25.48
N TRP A 479 -29.90 -13.23 -26.62
CA TRP A 479 -30.56 -13.73 -27.83
C TRP A 479 -31.11 -15.15 -27.64
N TYR A 480 -30.35 -16.06 -27.02
CA TYR A 480 -30.83 -17.40 -26.68
C TYR A 480 -31.97 -17.35 -25.66
N ALA A 481 -31.87 -16.54 -24.61
CA ALA A 481 -32.94 -16.35 -23.64
C ALA A 481 -34.22 -15.84 -24.31
N TYR A 482 -34.11 -14.85 -25.20
CA TYR A 482 -35.24 -14.36 -26.00
C TYR A 482 -35.84 -15.45 -26.89
N LYS A 483 -35.01 -16.25 -27.58
CA LYS A 483 -35.46 -17.38 -28.40
C LYS A 483 -36.17 -18.46 -27.56
N MET A 484 -35.64 -18.79 -26.39
CA MET A 484 -36.25 -19.73 -25.45
C MET A 484 -37.58 -19.22 -24.91
N LEU A 485 -37.65 -17.95 -24.51
CA LEU A 485 -38.90 -17.32 -24.06
C LEU A 485 -39.94 -17.35 -25.17
N ASN A 486 -39.60 -16.93 -26.39
CA ASN A 486 -40.52 -16.98 -27.53
C ASN A 486 -40.97 -18.40 -27.86
N TRP A 487 -40.08 -19.39 -27.74
CA TRP A 487 -40.44 -20.80 -27.96
C TRP A 487 -41.41 -21.30 -26.89
N VAL A 488 -41.17 -20.98 -25.61
CA VAL A 488 -42.07 -21.34 -24.50
C VAL A 488 -43.43 -20.64 -24.62
N PHE A 489 -43.46 -19.34 -24.89
CA PHE A 489 -44.70 -18.58 -25.07
C PHE A 489 -45.46 -18.99 -26.33
N GLY A 490 -44.76 -19.38 -27.40
CA GLY A 490 -45.38 -19.93 -28.61
C GLY A 490 -45.92 -21.36 -28.46
N TYR A 491 -45.61 -22.06 -27.36
CA TYR A 491 -46.16 -23.37 -27.01
C TYR A 491 -47.33 -23.28 -26.01
N LEU A 492 -47.49 -22.14 -25.34
CA LEU A 492 -48.52 -21.86 -24.34
C LEU A 492 -49.74 -21.10 -24.90
N LEU A 493 -49.64 -20.64 -26.16
CA LEU A 493 -50.72 -20.12 -27.00
C LEU A 493 -51.05 -21.14 -28.08
#